data_AF-A0A3M1IU69-F1
#
_entry.id   AF-A0A3M1IU69-F1
#
_cell.length_a   1.000
_cell.length_b   1.000
_cell.length_c   1.000
_cell.angle_alpha   90.00
_cell.angle_beta   90.00
_cell.angle_gamma   90.00
#
_symmetry.space_group_name_H-M   'P 1'
#
loop_
_entity.id
_entity.type
_entity.pdbx_description
1 polymer ?
#
loop_
_entity_poly.entity_id
_entity_poly.type
_entity_poly.pdbx_seq_one_letter_code
_entity_poly.pdbx_strand_id
1 'polypeptide(L)'
;DITRYLVGLLIFLGLLGTFWGLLQTINSVGQTIGSLDTQGNDGLVLFEELKTGLEAPLKGMGTAFSSSLFGLAGSLVLGFLDLQASQAQNRFYNELEDWLSGITELQLGETIASGAPPQLRLALLDMQKSITELGKRIEKGTLNDNSVAAVRDLATGVEQLIEQMRAEQQVVREWADEQASQQQELAKVLKNITARADLTPADKPKGKK
;
A
#
# COMPACT_ATOMS: atom_id res chain seq x y z
N ASP A 1 -0.84 -12.50 6.69
CA ASP A 1 -0.67 -13.90 6.21
C ASP A 1 -0.43 -14.93 7.28
N ILE A 2 0.44 -14.67 8.28
CA ILE A 2 0.74 -15.63 9.35
C ILE A 2 -0.51 -16.09 10.12
N THR A 3 -1.45 -15.18 10.43
CA THR A 3 -2.68 -15.52 11.17
C THR A 3 -3.59 -16.45 10.37
N ARG A 4 -3.75 -16.19 9.07
CA ARG A 4 -4.54 -17.05 8.17
C ARG A 4 -3.92 -18.45 8.04
N TYR A 5 -2.59 -18.54 8.01
CA TYR A 5 -1.89 -19.82 8.06
C TYR A 5 -2.11 -20.55 9.39
N LEU A 6 -2.00 -19.84 10.52
CA LEU A 6 -2.18 -20.39 11.87
C LEU A 6 -3.60 -20.91 12.09
N VAL A 7 -4.61 -20.18 11.59
CA VAL A 7 -6.02 -20.62 11.54
C VAL A 7 -6.17 -21.90 10.73
N GLY A 8 -5.63 -21.96 9.52
CA GLY A 8 -5.66 -23.15 8.68
C GLY A 8 -4.96 -24.36 9.33
N LEU A 9 -3.84 -24.12 10.00
CA LEU A 9 -3.08 -25.14 10.72
C LEU A 9 -3.85 -25.69 11.93
N LEU A 10 -4.55 -24.84 12.70
CA LEU A 10 -5.38 -25.29 13.81
C LEU A 10 -6.56 -26.16 13.35
N ILE A 11 -7.21 -25.78 12.25
CA ILE A 11 -8.29 -26.56 11.65
C ILE A 11 -7.74 -27.92 11.19
N PHE A 12 -6.62 -27.91 10.46
CA PHE A 12 -5.96 -29.13 10.01
C PHE A 12 -5.58 -30.05 11.17
N LEU A 13 -5.04 -29.49 12.26
CA LEU A 13 -4.66 -30.25 13.45
C LEU A 13 -5.89 -30.85 14.17
N GLY A 14 -7.00 -30.12 14.21
CA GLY A 14 -8.27 -30.64 14.74
C GLY A 14 -8.81 -31.81 13.92
N LEU A 15 -8.76 -31.71 12.59
CA LEU A 15 -9.13 -32.81 11.68
C LEU A 15 -8.18 -34.00 11.79
N LEU A 16 -6.88 -33.77 12.00
CA LEU A 16 -5.91 -34.83 12.22
C LEU A 16 -6.19 -35.59 13.52
N GLY A 17 -6.67 -34.90 14.56
CA GLY A 17 -7.10 -35.51 15.83
C GLY A 17 -8.29 -36.46 15.67
N THR A 18 -9.29 -36.10 14.86
CA THR A 18 -10.42 -37.02 14.58
C THR A 18 -9.96 -38.23 13.78
N PHE A 19 -9.11 -38.02 12.79
CA PHE A 19 -8.55 -39.10 11.98
C PHE A 19 -7.80 -40.12 12.85
N TRP A 20 -6.95 -39.64 13.76
CA TRP A 20 -6.23 -40.49 14.71
C TRP A 20 -7.16 -41.28 15.63
N GLY A 21 -8.19 -40.63 16.17
CA GLY A 21 -9.15 -41.32 17.02
C GLY A 21 -9.98 -42.36 16.27
N LEU A 22 -10.37 -42.09 15.03
CA LEU A 22 -11.04 -43.09 14.17
C LEU A 22 -10.15 -44.29 13.87
N LEU A 23 -8.84 -44.08 13.62
CA LEU A 23 -7.89 -45.18 13.47
C LEU A 23 -7.82 -46.06 14.72
N GLN A 24 -7.84 -45.45 15.91
CA GLN A 24 -7.86 -46.20 17.17
C GLN A 24 -9.16 -46.99 17.33
N THR A 25 -10.30 -46.41 16.98
CA THR A 25 -11.61 -47.10 16.97
C THR A 25 -11.56 -48.32 16.04
N ILE A 26 -11.08 -48.17 14.80
CA ILE A 26 -10.99 -49.27 13.82
C ILE A 26 -10.09 -50.40 14.33
N ASN A 27 -8.93 -50.07 14.91
CA ASN A 27 -8.03 -51.08 15.47
C ASN A 27 -8.67 -51.85 16.64
N SER A 28 -9.37 -51.16 17.54
CA SER A 28 -10.05 -51.79 18.68
C SER A 28 -11.20 -52.70 18.23
N VAL A 29 -11.96 -52.29 17.22
CA VAL A 29 -13.01 -53.10 16.60
C VAL A 29 -12.42 -54.32 15.90
N GLY A 30 -11.32 -54.15 15.15
CA GLY A 30 -10.63 -55.24 14.47
C GLY A 30 -10.08 -56.29 15.45
N GLN A 31 -9.52 -55.86 16.58
CA GLN A 31 -9.09 -56.78 17.64
C GLN A 31 -10.25 -57.55 18.26
N THR A 32 -11.36 -56.87 18.56
CA THR A 32 -12.57 -57.50 19.10
C THR A 32 -13.13 -58.56 18.16
N ILE A 33 -13.23 -58.24 16.86
CA ILE A 33 -13.71 -59.18 15.85
C ILE A 33 -12.74 -60.36 15.67
N GLY A 34 -11.43 -60.09 15.72
CA GLY A 34 -10.40 -61.13 15.60
C GLY A 34 -10.28 -62.06 16.82
N SER A 35 -10.69 -61.60 18.01
CA SER A 35 -10.66 -62.38 19.24
C SER A 35 -11.90 -63.27 19.44
N LEU A 36 -12.97 -63.07 18.66
CA LEU A 36 -14.18 -63.89 18.74
C LEU A 36 -13.90 -65.30 18.20
N ASP A 37 -13.83 -66.28 19.11
CA ASP A 37 -13.71 -67.71 18.76
C ASP A 37 -15.06 -68.26 18.29
N THR A 38 -15.16 -68.60 17.01
CA THR A 38 -16.38 -69.15 16.40
C THR A 38 -16.59 -70.64 16.67
N GLN A 39 -15.69 -71.31 17.39
CA GLN A 39 -15.76 -72.74 17.67
C GLN A 39 -16.55 -73.08 18.96
N GLY A 40 -16.81 -72.10 19.83
CA GLY A 40 -17.58 -72.29 21.07
C GLY A 40 -19.10 -72.20 20.86
N ASN A 41 -19.84 -73.20 21.32
CA ASN A 41 -21.30 -73.37 21.14
C ASN A 41 -22.18 -72.41 22.00
N ASP A 42 -21.63 -71.31 22.52
CA ASP A 42 -22.33 -70.43 23.47
C ASP A 42 -22.48 -69.00 22.92
N GLY A 43 -23.53 -68.80 22.12
CA GLY A 43 -23.84 -67.53 21.46
C GLY A 43 -24.09 -66.36 22.43
N LEU A 44 -24.40 -66.65 23.71
CA LEU A 44 -24.59 -65.62 24.73
C LEU A 44 -23.25 -65.00 25.16
N VAL A 45 -22.20 -65.82 25.28
CA VAL A 45 -20.84 -65.38 25.62
C VAL A 45 -20.24 -64.54 24.50
N LEU A 46 -20.41 -64.98 23.25
CA LEU A 46 -20.01 -64.25 22.05
C LEU A 46 -20.63 -62.85 21.96
N PHE A 47 -21.92 -62.73 22.31
CA PHE A 47 -22.61 -61.45 22.32
C PHE A 47 -22.10 -60.51 23.43
N GLU A 48 -21.79 -61.05 24.59
CA GLU A 48 -21.27 -60.29 25.74
C GLU A 48 -19.84 -59.78 25.48
N GLU A 49 -18.99 -60.57 24.81
CA GLU A 49 -17.67 -60.15 24.33
C GLU A 49 -17.75 -59.06 23.26
N LEU A 50 -18.65 -59.19 22.27
CA LEU A 50 -18.88 -58.17 21.25
C LEU A 50 -19.35 -56.85 21.85
N LYS A 51 -20.31 -56.91 22.78
CA LYS A 51 -20.81 -55.74 23.51
C LYS A 51 -19.67 -55.03 24.25
N THR A 52 -18.87 -55.78 24.99
CA THR A 52 -17.78 -55.24 25.82
C THR A 52 -16.64 -54.68 24.96
N GLY A 53 -16.30 -55.36 23.86
CA GLY A 53 -15.25 -54.92 22.93
C GLY A 53 -15.64 -53.73 22.05
N LEU A 54 -16.94 -53.49 21.84
CA LEU A 54 -17.45 -52.29 21.16
C LEU A 54 -17.61 -51.07 22.06
N GLU A 55 -17.71 -51.25 23.38
CA GLU A 55 -17.87 -50.15 24.34
C GLU A 55 -16.61 -49.26 24.43
N ALA A 56 -15.42 -49.87 24.39
CA ALA A 56 -14.14 -49.17 24.40
C ALA A 56 -13.95 -48.21 23.20
N PRO A 57 -14.14 -48.63 21.93
CA PRO A 57 -14.06 -47.74 20.77
C PRO A 57 -15.13 -46.65 20.76
N LEU A 58 -16.34 -46.92 21.29
CA LEU A 58 -17.41 -45.92 21.42
C LEU A 58 -17.00 -44.79 22.37
N LYS A 59 -16.33 -45.14 23.48
CA LYS A 59 -15.83 -44.17 24.47
C LYS A 59 -14.64 -43.37 23.93
N GLY A 60 -13.77 -43.99 23.13
CA GLY A 60 -12.61 -43.34 22.49
C GLY A 60 -12.99 -42.33 21.39
N MET A 61 -14.16 -42.48 20.78
CA MET A 61 -14.67 -41.55 19.76
C MET A 61 -14.89 -40.14 20.31
N GLY A 62 -15.32 -40.00 21.57
CA GLY A 62 -15.54 -38.70 22.21
C GLY A 62 -14.26 -37.87 22.38
N THR A 63 -13.15 -38.52 22.73
CA THR A 63 -11.82 -37.87 22.80
C THR A 63 -11.35 -37.36 21.44
N ALA A 64 -11.56 -38.15 20.37
CA ALA A 64 -11.26 -37.76 19.00
C ALA A 64 -12.04 -36.50 18.56
N PHE A 65 -13.33 -36.49 18.87
CA PHE A 65 -14.22 -35.37 18.56
C PHE A 65 -13.86 -34.09 19.34
N SER A 66 -13.48 -34.23 20.62
CA SER A 66 -13.05 -33.10 21.45
C SER A 66 -11.79 -32.41 20.91
N SER A 67 -10.86 -33.17 20.31
CA SER A 67 -9.67 -32.61 19.64
C SER A 67 -10.05 -31.74 18.44
N SER A 68 -11.09 -32.11 17.69
CA SER A 68 -11.61 -31.32 16.56
C SER A 68 -12.23 -30.02 17.04
N LEU A 69 -13.10 -30.11 18.05
CA LEU A 69 -13.74 -28.97 18.68
C LEU A 69 -12.70 -27.98 19.22
N PHE A 70 -11.61 -28.48 19.80
CA PHE A 70 -10.51 -27.64 20.27
C PHE A 70 -9.80 -26.90 19.13
N GLY A 71 -9.45 -27.61 18.05
CA GLY A 71 -8.81 -26.97 16.88
C GLY A 71 -9.69 -25.92 16.21
N LEU A 72 -10.99 -26.22 16.08
CA LEU A 72 -11.96 -25.32 15.46
C LEU A 72 -12.25 -24.11 16.37
N ALA A 73 -12.48 -24.32 17.67
CA ALA A 73 -12.67 -23.24 18.63
C ALA A 73 -11.44 -22.32 18.71
N GLY A 74 -10.23 -22.90 18.73
CA GLY A 74 -9.00 -22.11 18.70
C GLY A 74 -8.85 -21.30 17.41
N SER A 75 -9.25 -21.85 16.26
CA SER A 75 -9.24 -21.12 14.99
C SER A 75 -10.21 -19.93 14.99
N LEU A 76 -11.33 -20.07 15.68
CA LEU A 76 -12.35 -19.02 15.81
C LEU A 76 -11.87 -17.89 16.73
N VAL A 77 -11.22 -18.25 17.86
CA VAL A 77 -10.57 -17.27 18.75
C VAL A 77 -9.46 -16.52 18.03
N LEU A 78 -8.59 -17.21 17.29
CA LEU A 78 -7.54 -16.57 16.50
C LEU A 78 -8.10 -15.66 15.40
N GLY A 79 -9.16 -16.09 14.71
CA GLY A 79 -9.83 -15.26 13.72
C GLY A 79 -10.41 -13.98 14.34
N PHE A 80 -10.97 -14.06 15.54
CA PHE A 80 -11.44 -12.89 16.27
C PHE A 80 -10.30 -11.94 16.68
N LEU A 81 -9.17 -12.48 17.13
CA LEU A 81 -7.98 -11.67 17.45
C LEU A 81 -7.41 -10.98 16.20
N ASP A 82 -7.44 -11.64 15.04
CA ASP A 82 -7.00 -11.05 13.76
C ASP A 82 -7.86 -9.84 13.36
N LEU A 83 -9.19 -9.95 13.53
CA LEU A 83 -10.10 -8.84 13.27
C LEU A 83 -9.82 -7.64 14.19
N GLN A 84 -9.62 -7.88 15.49
CA GLN A 84 -9.27 -6.80 16.42
C GLN A 84 -7.91 -6.16 16.09
N ALA A 85 -6.90 -6.98 15.74
CA ALA A 85 -5.59 -6.49 15.34
C ALA A 85 -5.68 -5.64 14.06
N SER A 86 -6.44 -6.08 13.06
CA SER A 86 -6.65 -5.33 11.81
C SER A 86 -7.35 -3.99 12.05
N GLN A 87 -8.36 -3.95 12.93
CA GLN A 87 -9.03 -2.70 13.32
C GLN A 87 -8.07 -1.75 14.04
N ALA A 88 -7.29 -2.26 15.00
CA ALA A 88 -6.29 -1.47 15.71
C ALA A 88 -5.20 -0.94 14.78
N GLN A 89 -4.76 -1.74 13.81
CA GLN A 89 -3.77 -1.34 12.82
C GLN A 89 -4.31 -0.25 11.87
N ASN A 90 -5.55 -0.38 11.37
CA ASN A 90 -6.17 0.67 10.57
C ASN A 90 -6.31 1.98 11.35
N ARG A 91 -6.74 1.90 12.62
CA ARG A 91 -6.81 3.07 13.49
C ARG A 91 -5.43 3.72 13.66
N PHE A 92 -4.39 2.92 13.90
CA PHE A 92 -3.03 3.41 14.02
C PHE A 92 -2.53 4.07 12.73
N TYR A 93 -2.81 3.50 11.55
CA TYR A 93 -2.47 4.15 10.28
C TYR A 93 -3.16 5.49 10.11
N ASN A 94 -4.45 5.57 10.41
CA ASN A 94 -5.19 6.84 10.35
C ASN A 94 -4.62 7.87 11.34
N GLU A 95 -4.27 7.45 12.56
CA GLU A 95 -3.65 8.33 13.56
C GLU A 95 -2.25 8.81 13.13
N LEU A 96 -1.45 7.94 12.49
CA LEU A 96 -0.17 8.34 11.90
C LEU A 96 -0.34 9.32 10.74
N GLU A 97 -1.33 9.09 9.88
CA GLU A 97 -1.64 9.98 8.77
C GLU A 97 -2.08 11.36 9.26
N ASP A 98 -2.95 11.42 10.26
CA ASP A 98 -3.40 12.66 10.89
C ASP A 98 -2.22 13.41 11.55
N TRP A 99 -1.35 12.69 12.25
CA TRP A 99 -0.14 13.26 12.86
C TRP A 99 0.84 13.82 11.81
N LEU A 100 1.09 13.08 10.72
CA LEU A 100 1.95 13.53 9.61
C LEU A 100 1.34 14.74 8.88
N SER A 101 0.02 14.72 8.68
CA SER A 101 -0.72 15.84 8.09
C SER A 101 -0.64 17.07 8.98
N GLY A 102 -0.79 16.91 10.30
CA GLY A 102 -0.64 18.00 11.27
C GLY A 102 0.74 18.64 11.24
N ILE A 103 1.82 17.85 11.17
CA ILE A 103 3.18 18.41 11.03
C ILE A 103 3.34 19.18 9.71
N THR A 104 2.83 18.61 8.62
CA THR A 104 2.93 19.21 7.29
C THR A 104 2.13 20.51 7.22
N GLU A 105 0.90 20.52 7.72
CA GLU A 105 0.03 21.70 7.77
C GLU A 105 0.59 22.79 8.68
N LEU A 106 1.18 22.45 9.83
CA LEU A 106 1.85 23.42 10.69
C LEU A 106 3.06 24.06 10.00
N GLN A 107 3.91 23.27 9.33
CA GLN A 107 5.06 23.79 8.58
C GLN A 107 4.63 24.63 7.37
N LEU A 108 3.59 24.20 6.65
CA LEU A 108 3.02 24.95 5.53
C LEU A 108 2.37 26.25 6.01
N GLY A 109 1.62 26.18 7.12
CA GLY A 109 0.95 27.31 7.76
C GLY A 109 1.94 28.36 8.24
N GLU A 110 3.05 27.94 8.84
CA GLU A 110 4.16 28.83 9.23
C GLU A 110 4.83 29.45 8.00
N THR A 111 5.07 28.66 6.95
CA THR A 111 5.63 29.15 5.68
C THR A 111 4.70 30.18 5.03
N ILE A 112 3.39 29.92 4.97
CA ILE A 112 2.39 30.83 4.40
C ILE A 112 2.24 32.09 5.27
N ALA A 113 2.24 31.95 6.60
CA ALA A 113 2.13 33.07 7.55
C ALA A 113 3.37 33.97 7.55
N SER A 114 4.56 33.44 7.24
CA SER A 114 5.81 34.19 7.09
C SER A 114 5.89 35.06 5.82
N GLY A 115 4.79 35.25 5.08
CA GLY A 115 4.75 36.07 3.88
C GLY A 115 5.31 35.36 2.64
N ALA A 116 5.00 34.07 2.48
CA ALA A 116 5.48 33.26 1.36
C ALA A 116 5.21 33.92 -0.02
N PRO A 117 6.14 33.80 -0.98
CA PRO A 117 5.96 34.29 -2.35
C PRO A 117 4.66 33.73 -2.97
N PRO A 118 3.90 34.52 -3.75
CA PRO A 118 2.62 34.12 -4.33
C PRO A 118 2.70 32.86 -5.22
N GLN A 119 3.89 32.59 -5.74
CA GLN A 119 4.24 31.42 -6.56
C GLN A 119 4.20 30.12 -5.74
N LEU A 120 4.75 30.16 -4.52
CA LEU A 120 4.78 29.02 -3.60
C LEU A 120 3.34 28.66 -3.17
N ARG A 121 2.53 29.68 -2.88
CA ARG A 121 1.12 29.48 -2.52
C ARG A 121 0.31 28.79 -3.64
N LEU A 122 0.60 29.12 -4.90
CA LEU A 122 -0.06 28.50 -6.05
C LEU A 122 0.39 27.04 -6.23
N ALA A 123 1.69 26.76 -6.09
CA ALA A 123 2.25 25.42 -6.17
C ALA A 123 1.73 24.49 -5.05
N LEU A 124 1.54 25.01 -3.84
CA LEU A 124 0.96 24.25 -2.72
C LEU A 124 -0.52 23.89 -2.94
N LEU A 125 -1.29 24.81 -3.53
CA LEU A 125 -2.68 24.57 -3.93
C LEU A 125 -2.78 23.49 -5.01
N ASP A 126 -1.82 23.47 -5.94
CA ASP A 126 -1.74 22.46 -6.99
C ASP A 126 -1.32 21.09 -6.44
N MET A 127 -0.36 21.08 -5.50
CA MET A 127 0.08 19.88 -4.79
C MET A 127 -1.04 19.25 -3.95
N GLN A 128 -1.86 20.06 -3.27
CA GLN A 128 -3.00 19.54 -2.50
C GLN A 128 -4.02 18.83 -3.41
N LYS A 129 -4.27 19.38 -4.61
CA LYS A 129 -5.17 18.77 -5.59
C LYS A 129 -4.61 17.44 -6.12
N SER A 130 -3.32 17.38 -6.43
CA SER A 130 -2.70 16.16 -6.94
C SER A 130 -2.64 15.05 -5.89
N ILE A 131 -2.42 15.37 -4.60
CA ILE A 131 -2.48 14.41 -3.48
C ILE A 131 -3.91 13.89 -3.28
N THR A 132 -4.92 14.75 -3.37
CA THR A 132 -6.34 14.34 -3.24
C THR A 132 -6.76 13.41 -4.38
N GLU A 133 -6.29 13.67 -5.60
CA GLU A 133 -6.48 12.78 -6.76
C GLU A 133 -5.74 11.44 -6.58
N LEU A 134 -4.55 11.46 -6.00
CA LEU A 134 -3.79 10.23 -5.70
C LEU A 134 -4.50 9.37 -4.63
N GLY A 135 -4.97 9.99 -3.55
CA GLY A 135 -5.74 9.33 -2.49
C GLY A 135 -7.02 8.67 -3.02
N LYS A 136 -7.78 9.37 -3.87
CA LYS A 136 -8.97 8.81 -4.54
C LYS A 136 -8.64 7.64 -5.46
N ARG A 137 -7.49 7.64 -6.13
CA ARG A 137 -7.05 6.53 -6.99
C ARG A 137 -6.65 5.30 -6.17
N ILE A 138 -6.04 5.50 -5.00
CA ILE A 138 -5.64 4.44 -4.08
C ILE A 138 -6.87 3.83 -3.39
N GLU A 139 -7.82 4.65 -2.91
CA GLU A 139 -9.08 4.20 -2.30
C GLU A 139 -9.91 3.37 -3.30
N LYS A 140 -9.90 3.76 -4.57
CA LYS A 140 -10.54 3.02 -5.66
C LYS A 140 -9.77 1.76 -6.10
N GLY A 141 -8.55 1.57 -5.59
CA GLY A 141 -7.58 0.55 -5.98
C GLY A 141 -7.52 -0.71 -5.11
N THR A 142 -8.51 -0.97 -4.24
CA THR A 142 -8.50 -2.11 -3.30
C THR A 142 -8.71 -3.50 -3.91
N LEU A 143 -8.53 -3.71 -5.23
CA LEU A 143 -8.60 -5.03 -5.86
C LEU A 143 -7.53 -5.20 -6.97
N ASN A 144 -6.29 -5.42 -6.54
CA ASN A 144 -5.39 -6.50 -6.97
C ASN A 144 -4.96 -6.68 -8.46
N ASP A 145 -5.18 -5.74 -9.41
CA ASP A 145 -4.64 -5.89 -10.79
C ASP A 145 -4.05 -4.62 -11.43
N ASN A 146 -4.20 -3.44 -10.80
CA ASN A 146 -3.88 -2.15 -11.45
C ASN A 146 -2.49 -1.56 -11.15
N SER A 147 -1.67 -2.20 -10.31
CA SER A 147 -0.33 -1.70 -9.95
C SER A 147 0.59 -1.60 -11.18
N VAL A 148 0.46 -2.53 -12.13
CA VAL A 148 1.23 -2.55 -13.38
C VAL A 148 0.74 -1.47 -14.35
N ALA A 149 -0.58 -1.21 -14.37
CA ALA A 149 -1.17 -0.16 -15.21
C ALA A 149 -0.77 1.25 -14.70
N ALA A 150 -0.80 1.46 -13.39
CA ALA A 150 -0.40 2.72 -12.77
C ALA A 150 1.09 3.07 -13.00
N VAL A 151 1.97 2.06 -12.98
CA VAL A 151 3.40 2.25 -13.30
C VAL A 151 3.60 2.62 -14.77
N ARG A 152 2.79 2.06 -15.68
CA ARG A 152 2.84 2.38 -17.12
C ARG A 152 2.34 3.80 -17.41
N ASP A 153 1.27 4.22 -16.75
CA ASP A 153 0.75 5.59 -16.86
C ASP A 153 1.73 6.62 -16.29
N LEU A 154 2.39 6.31 -15.17
CA LEU A 154 3.44 7.15 -14.60
C LEU A 154 4.66 7.27 -15.54
N ALA A 155 5.11 6.16 -16.14
CA ALA A 155 6.21 6.18 -17.10
C ALA A 155 5.88 7.06 -18.31
N THR A 156 4.65 6.99 -18.81
CA THR A 156 4.17 7.82 -19.92
C THR A 156 4.10 9.30 -19.52
N GLY A 157 3.63 9.60 -18.30
CA GLY A 157 3.57 10.97 -17.78
C GLY A 157 4.94 11.62 -17.58
N VAL A 158 5.94 10.86 -17.12
CA VAL A 158 7.32 11.35 -16.97
C VAL A 158 7.95 11.64 -18.33
N GLU A 159 7.71 10.81 -19.34
CA GLU A 159 8.19 11.03 -20.70
C GLU A 159 7.60 12.32 -21.31
N GLN A 160 6.30 12.53 -21.12
CA GLN A 160 5.62 13.75 -21.57
C GLN A 160 6.11 15.01 -20.84
N LEU A 161 6.39 14.92 -19.54
CA LEU A 161 6.96 16.03 -18.77
C LEU A 161 8.39 16.38 -19.24
N ILE A 162 9.20 15.38 -19.58
CA ILE A 162 10.55 15.57 -20.11
C ILE A 162 10.50 16.25 -21.49
N GLU A 163 9.56 15.86 -22.33
CA GLU A 163 9.36 16.46 -23.65
C GLU A 163 8.89 17.92 -23.54
N GLN A 164 7.95 18.21 -22.62
CA GLN A 164 7.54 19.57 -22.30
C GLN A 164 8.71 20.41 -21.77
N MET A 165 9.50 19.89 -20.83
CA MET A 165 10.66 20.60 -20.29
C MET A 165 11.70 20.93 -21.36
N ARG A 166 11.92 20.03 -22.33
CA ARG A 166 12.82 20.29 -23.45
C ARG A 166 12.27 21.38 -24.37
N ALA A 167 10.97 21.37 -24.65
CA ALA A 167 10.32 22.41 -25.43
C ALA A 167 10.43 23.79 -24.74
N GLU A 168 10.19 23.85 -23.43
CA GLU A 168 10.34 25.09 -22.65
C GLU A 168 11.79 25.58 -22.62
N GLN A 169 12.77 24.69 -22.43
CA GLN A 169 14.19 25.06 -22.46
C GLN A 169 14.64 25.60 -23.83
N GLN A 170 14.05 25.10 -24.92
CA GLN A 170 14.36 25.60 -26.26
C GLN A 170 13.82 27.02 -26.47
N VAL A 171 12.58 27.28 -26.04
CA VAL A 171 11.98 28.62 -26.11
C VAL A 171 12.75 29.62 -25.24
N VAL A 172 13.20 29.22 -24.04
CA VAL A 172 14.01 30.08 -23.17
C VAL A 172 15.36 30.42 -23.81
N ARG A 173 16.00 29.45 -24.49
CA ARG A 173 17.25 29.70 -25.21
C ARG A 173 17.05 30.65 -26.40
N GLU A 174 16.00 30.44 -27.18
CA GLU A 174 15.65 31.29 -28.32
C GLU A 174 15.35 32.73 -27.88
N TRP A 175 14.58 32.90 -26.80
CA TRP A 175 14.29 34.20 -26.21
C TRP A 175 15.54 34.89 -25.62
N ALA A 176 16.43 34.13 -24.98
CA ALA A 176 17.69 34.67 -24.45
C ALA A 176 18.61 35.18 -25.56
N ASP A 177 18.71 34.44 -26.68
CA ASP A 177 19.48 34.85 -27.85
C ASP A 177 18.86 36.09 -28.52
N GLU A 178 17.54 36.14 -28.64
CA GLU A 178 16.82 37.28 -29.20
C GLU A 178 17.00 38.55 -28.35
N GLN A 179 16.90 38.44 -27.02
CA GLN A 179 17.13 39.57 -26.11
C GLN A 179 18.59 40.05 -26.12
N ALA A 180 19.57 39.14 -26.24
CA ALA A 180 20.98 39.49 -26.40
C ALA A 180 21.21 40.29 -27.69
N SER A 181 20.55 39.90 -28.79
CA SER A 181 20.63 40.62 -30.07
C SER A 181 20.00 42.03 -29.99
N GLN A 182 18.84 42.17 -29.35
CA GLN A 182 18.17 43.46 -29.14
C GLN A 182 19.01 44.41 -28.26
N GLN A 183 19.63 43.90 -27.19
CA GLN A 183 20.55 44.69 -26.36
C GLN A 183 21.74 45.22 -27.18
N GLN A 184 22.32 44.39 -28.05
CA GLN A 184 23.41 44.82 -28.93
C GLN A 184 22.95 45.86 -29.95
N GLU A 185 21.74 45.74 -30.48
CA GLU A 185 21.18 46.71 -31.42
C GLU A 185 20.87 48.05 -30.72
N LEU A 186 20.26 48.02 -29.54
CA LEU A 186 20.05 49.21 -28.71
C LEU A 186 21.38 49.87 -28.32
N ALA A 187 22.40 49.09 -27.94
CA ALA A 187 23.74 49.60 -27.66
C ALA A 187 24.37 50.28 -28.90
N LYS A 188 24.18 49.70 -30.10
CA LYS A 188 24.63 50.32 -31.37
C LYS A 188 23.87 51.62 -31.66
N VAL A 189 22.56 51.65 -31.49
CA VAL A 189 21.73 52.85 -31.70
C VAL A 189 22.11 53.95 -30.73
N LEU A 190 22.28 53.64 -29.44
CA LEU A 190 22.75 54.58 -28.42
C LEU A 190 24.14 55.11 -28.78
N LYS A 191 25.08 54.24 -29.14
CA LYS A 191 26.43 54.65 -29.57
C LYS A 191 26.40 55.57 -30.79
N ASN A 192 25.53 55.30 -31.76
CA ASN A 192 25.37 56.14 -32.94
C ASN A 192 24.76 57.52 -32.61
N ILE A 193 23.82 57.58 -31.67
CA ILE A 193 23.24 58.84 -31.19
C ILE A 193 24.29 59.65 -30.43
N THR A 194 25.06 59.02 -29.54
CA THR A 194 26.15 59.69 -28.81
C THR A 194 27.25 60.19 -29.75
N ALA A 195 27.67 59.37 -30.72
CA ALA A 195 28.66 59.78 -31.73
C ALA A 195 28.16 60.93 -32.63
N ARG A 196 26.85 61.02 -32.86
CA ARG A 196 26.24 62.13 -33.63
C ARG A 196 26.08 63.39 -32.78
N ALA A 197 25.93 63.27 -31.46
CA ALA A 197 25.88 64.39 -30.53
C ALA A 197 27.26 65.05 -30.30
N ASP A 198 28.36 64.28 -30.37
CA ASP A 198 29.72 64.80 -30.24
C ASP A 198 30.21 65.59 -31.47
N LEU A 199 29.51 65.54 -32.61
CA LEU A 199 29.88 66.25 -33.85
C LEU A 199 29.31 67.67 -33.96
N THR A 200 28.72 68.23 -32.90
CA THR A 200 28.28 69.63 -32.88
C THR A 200 29.05 70.47 -31.86
N PRO A 201 30.20 71.08 -32.23
CA PRO A 201 30.78 72.16 -31.45
C PRO A 201 30.03 73.46 -31.72
N ALA A 202 29.63 74.11 -30.64
CA ALA A 202 29.12 75.46 -30.61
C ALA A 202 30.20 76.45 -31.08
N ASP A 203 29.96 77.15 -32.20
CA ASP A 203 30.68 78.37 -32.54
C ASP A 203 29.75 79.57 -32.29
N LYS A 204 30.05 80.36 -31.26
CA LYS A 204 29.39 81.64 -30.94
C LYS A 204 30.40 82.78 -31.09
N PRO A 205 29.94 83.98 -31.51
CA PRO A 205 30.76 85.01 -32.14
C PRO A 205 31.43 85.98 -31.15
N LYS A 206 32.66 86.42 -31.45
CA LYS A 206 33.33 87.66 -30.99
C LYS A 206 34.51 87.93 -31.96
N GLY A 207 34.81 89.10 -32.52
CA GLY A 207 34.34 90.48 -32.44
C GLY A 207 35.49 91.44 -32.85
N LYS A 208 35.14 92.66 -33.31
CA LYS A 208 35.96 93.88 -33.55
C LYS A 208 36.64 94.05 -34.93
N LYS A 209 36.16 94.99 -35.74
CA LYS A 209 36.42 96.44 -35.70
C LYS A 209 35.30 97.18 -36.44
#